data_AF-A0A815SJG9-F1
#
_entry.id   AF-A0A815SJG9-F1
#
_cell.length_a   1.000
_cell.length_b   1.000
_cell.length_c   1.000
_cell.angle_alpha   90.00
_cell.angle_beta   90.00
_cell.angle_gamma   90.00
#
_symmetry.space_group_name_H-M   'P 1'
#
loop_
_entity.id
_entity.type
_entity.pdbx_description
1 polymer ?
#
loop_
_entity_poly.entity_id
_entity_poly.type
_entity_poly.pdbx_seq_one_letter_code
_entity_poly.pdbx_strand_id
1 'polypeptide(L)'
;MNDNSPQSKSSIQASGLSNSTSSQVPQVKYSNNQHSSQTASSNNDLLVYIPDIPTNISENELEEMIQTRMDKNLRIKISDIKCYSNLGVAVIRLMNEEDKKHLVSNVQSMVLDVKHNTNILFVDELDLDSSIVLDRNISKISTADEVARRYMQVYKIADLRSCQQISVQCPNIFLFSLNTFDELVKAVKNPDFKIGSTFATVYLRADCSYFEDLPP
;
A
#
# COMPACT_ATOMS: atom_id res chain seq x y z
N MET A 1 -77.96 -19.01 45.27
CA MET A 1 -78.58 -19.56 44.05
C MET A 1 -78.35 -18.56 42.95
N ASN A 2 -77.51 -18.98 42.00
CA ASN A 2 -77.08 -18.36 40.73
C ASN A 2 -76.51 -16.93 40.80
N ASP A 3 -75.37 -16.62 40.22
CA ASP A 3 -74.23 -17.41 39.76
C ASP A 3 -73.10 -16.41 39.46
N ASN A 4 -71.86 -16.86 39.64
CA ASN A 4 -70.62 -16.39 39.02
C ASN A 4 -70.25 -14.89 39.02
N SER A 5 -69.60 -14.54 40.13
CA SER A 5 -68.15 -14.33 40.22
C SER A 5 -67.42 -13.18 39.49
N PRO A 6 -66.36 -12.67 40.15
CA PRO A 6 -65.72 -11.37 39.92
C PRO A 6 -64.24 -11.50 39.52
N GLN A 7 -63.60 -10.41 39.08
CA GLN A 7 -62.16 -10.15 39.32
C GLN A 7 -62.01 -8.62 39.38
N SER A 8 -61.77 -7.92 40.50
CA SER A 8 -60.79 -8.09 41.59
C SER A 8 -59.38 -8.30 41.06
N LYS A 9 -58.34 -7.56 41.43
CA LYS A 9 -58.15 -6.55 42.48
C LYS A 9 -56.76 -5.94 42.30
N SER A 10 -56.65 -4.68 42.74
CA SER A 10 -55.56 -4.08 43.52
C SER A 10 -54.14 -3.98 42.95
N SER A 11 -53.58 -2.77 42.76
CA SER A 11 -52.95 -1.90 43.79
C SER A 11 -51.62 -2.50 44.26
N ILE A 12 -50.47 -1.81 44.27
CA ILE A 12 -50.08 -0.69 45.13
C ILE A 12 -48.63 -0.28 44.74
N GLN A 13 -48.34 1.04 44.79
CA GLN A 13 -47.11 1.80 45.19
C GLN A 13 -45.70 1.18 44.97
N ALA A 14 -44.58 1.88 44.85
CA ALA A 14 -44.18 3.26 45.11
C ALA A 14 -42.80 3.48 44.44
N SER A 15 -42.48 4.75 44.20
CA SER A 15 -41.18 5.40 44.48
C SER A 15 -39.86 4.68 44.17
N GLY A 16 -39.04 5.28 43.30
CA GLY A 16 -37.60 5.03 43.32
C GLY A 16 -36.87 5.53 42.08
N LEU A 17 -36.18 6.66 42.21
CA LEU A 17 -35.26 7.18 41.20
C LEU A 17 -34.16 6.18 40.86
N SER A 18 -33.84 6.05 39.57
CA SER A 18 -32.45 6.08 39.09
C SER A 18 -32.43 6.29 37.58
N ASN A 19 -31.91 7.45 37.19
CA ASN A 19 -31.48 7.76 35.83
C ASN A 19 -30.29 6.87 35.48
N SER A 20 -30.38 6.16 34.36
CA SER A 20 -29.22 5.73 33.60
C SER A 20 -29.53 5.89 32.11
N THR A 21 -29.22 7.09 31.62
CA THR A 21 -29.19 7.44 30.21
C THR A 21 -28.07 6.61 29.55
N SER A 22 -28.44 5.50 28.92
CA SER A 22 -27.54 4.79 28.01
C SER A 22 -27.56 5.53 26.67
N SER A 23 -26.48 6.27 26.43
CA SER A 23 -26.17 6.86 25.13
C SER A 23 -26.04 5.75 24.09
N GLN A 24 -27.03 5.61 23.21
CA GLN A 24 -26.90 4.81 21.99
C GLN A 24 -25.92 5.53 21.06
N VAL A 25 -24.66 5.09 21.08
CA VAL A 25 -23.67 5.39 20.04
C VAL A 25 -24.15 4.70 18.75
N PRO A 26 -24.35 5.41 17.63
CA PRO A 26 -24.61 4.74 16.36
C PRO A 26 -23.37 3.93 15.99
N GLN A 27 -23.50 2.61 15.94
CA GLN A 27 -22.48 1.75 15.35
C GLN A 27 -22.35 2.10 13.86
N VAL A 28 -21.32 2.87 13.54
CA VAL A 28 -20.84 3.04 12.17
C VAL A 28 -20.35 1.67 11.72
N LYS A 29 -21.09 1.06 10.80
CA LYS A 29 -20.62 -0.11 10.04
C LYS A 29 -19.40 0.33 9.25
N TYR A 30 -18.22 -0.06 9.71
CA TYR A 30 -17.04 -0.08 8.87
C TYR A 30 -17.30 -1.09 7.76
N SER A 31 -17.59 -0.59 6.56
CA SER A 31 -17.48 -1.38 5.35
C SER A 31 -16.02 -1.77 5.21
N ASN A 32 -15.70 -3.01 5.55
CA ASN A 32 -14.46 -3.66 5.11
C ASN A 32 -14.49 -3.69 3.57
N ASN A 33 -14.02 -2.62 2.94
CA ASN A 33 -13.54 -2.70 1.58
C ASN A 33 -12.26 -3.51 1.64
N GLN A 34 -12.39 -4.82 1.42
CA GLN A 34 -11.25 -5.64 1.05
C GLN A 34 -10.68 -5.04 -0.24
N HIS A 35 -9.63 -4.22 -0.10
CA HIS A 35 -8.73 -3.92 -1.20
C HIS A 35 -8.07 -5.24 -1.56
N SER A 36 -8.59 -5.90 -2.59
CA SER A 36 -7.82 -6.87 -3.33
C SER A 36 -6.69 -6.07 -3.98
N SER A 37 -5.50 -6.09 -3.39
CA SER A 37 -4.27 -5.67 -4.04
C SER A 37 -4.07 -6.60 -5.24
N GLN A 38 -4.60 -6.17 -6.38
CA GLN A 38 -4.45 -6.89 -7.64
C GLN A 38 -3.09 -6.51 -8.18
N THR A 39 -2.21 -7.48 -8.22
CA THR A 39 -0.83 -7.40 -8.65
C THR A 39 -0.73 -7.21 -10.16
N ALA A 40 0.30 -6.50 -10.62
CA ALA A 40 0.60 -6.40 -12.04
C ALA A 40 1.21 -7.71 -12.53
N SER A 41 0.54 -8.41 -13.46
CA SER A 41 1.06 -9.67 -14.02
C SER A 41 1.13 -9.70 -15.54
N SER A 42 2.15 -10.44 -15.99
CA SER A 42 2.46 -10.97 -17.31
C SER A 42 2.80 -10.01 -18.46
N ASN A 43 4.09 -9.73 -18.59
CA ASN A 43 4.82 -10.04 -19.82
C ASN A 43 5.83 -11.16 -19.48
N ASN A 44 6.43 -11.82 -20.48
CA ASN A 44 7.51 -12.82 -20.33
C ASN A 44 8.80 -12.24 -19.71
N ASP A 45 8.66 -11.42 -18.68
CA ASP A 45 9.73 -10.80 -17.96
C ASP A 45 10.22 -11.81 -16.93
N LEU A 46 11.44 -12.30 -17.17
CA LEU A 46 12.26 -13.11 -16.27
C LEU A 46 12.71 -12.29 -15.07
N LEU A 47 11.82 -11.47 -14.51
CA LEU A 47 12.06 -10.56 -13.42
C LEU A 47 11.61 -11.20 -12.11
N VAL A 48 12.41 -10.99 -11.08
CA VAL A 48 12.08 -11.26 -9.68
C VAL A 48 12.34 -9.98 -8.91
N TYR A 49 11.47 -9.68 -7.97
CA TYR A 49 11.58 -8.50 -7.13
C TYR A 49 12.02 -8.88 -5.72
N ILE A 50 12.74 -7.96 -5.10
CA ILE A 50 13.08 -8.01 -3.68
C ILE A 50 12.52 -6.73 -3.05
N PRO A 51 11.42 -6.80 -2.29
CA PRO A 51 10.95 -5.68 -1.50
C PRO A 51 11.82 -5.50 -0.25
N ASP A 52 11.70 -4.31 0.34
CA ASP A 52 12.23 -3.93 1.65
C ASP A 52 13.74 -4.11 1.78
N ILE A 53 14.46 -3.73 0.71
CA ILE A 53 15.92 -3.76 0.72
C ILE A 53 16.51 -2.77 1.75
N PRO A 54 17.70 -3.06 2.31
CA PRO A 54 18.39 -2.15 3.21
C PRO A 54 18.72 -0.81 2.53
N THR A 55 18.33 0.30 3.16
CA THR A 55 18.58 1.66 2.64
C THR A 55 19.87 2.29 3.17
N ASN A 56 20.51 1.66 4.16
CA ASN A 56 21.76 2.09 4.77
C ASN A 56 23.02 1.64 3.99
N ILE A 57 22.84 0.86 2.92
CA ILE A 57 23.91 0.33 2.06
C ILE A 57 23.75 0.98 0.67
N SER A 58 24.86 1.23 -0.01
CA SER A 58 24.80 1.78 -1.37
C SER A 58 24.20 0.78 -2.36
N GLU A 59 23.48 1.27 -3.38
CA GLU A 59 22.83 0.41 -4.38
C GLU A 59 23.82 -0.57 -5.03
N ASN A 60 25.00 -0.10 -5.43
CA ASN A 60 26.02 -0.94 -6.08
C ASN A 60 26.58 -2.03 -5.16
N GLU A 61 26.83 -1.69 -3.88
CA GLU A 61 27.31 -2.65 -2.89
C GLU A 61 26.24 -3.72 -2.61
N LEU A 62 24.98 -3.30 -2.51
CA LEU A 62 23.86 -4.20 -2.32
C LEU A 62 23.66 -5.14 -3.52
N GLU A 63 23.76 -4.61 -4.74
CA GLU A 63 23.75 -5.39 -6.00
C GLU A 63 24.84 -6.47 -5.97
N GLU A 64 26.08 -6.12 -5.62
CA GLU A 64 27.21 -7.07 -5.54
C GLU A 64 27.01 -8.13 -4.44
N MET A 65 26.48 -7.73 -3.29
CA MET A 65 26.19 -8.65 -2.19
C MET A 65 25.13 -9.70 -2.58
N ILE A 66 24.03 -9.26 -3.20
CA ILE A 66 22.97 -10.15 -3.65
C ILE A 66 23.50 -11.09 -4.74
N GLN A 67 24.19 -10.55 -5.75
CA GLN A 67 24.82 -11.33 -6.82
C GLN A 67 25.75 -12.41 -6.26
N THR A 68 26.67 -12.02 -5.36
CA THR A 68 27.64 -12.93 -4.75
C THR A 68 26.96 -14.06 -3.98
N ARG A 69 25.88 -13.75 -3.26
CA ARG A 69 25.13 -14.76 -2.49
C ARG A 69 24.38 -15.72 -3.40
N MET A 70 23.76 -15.22 -4.46
CA MET A 70 23.04 -16.04 -5.43
C MET A 70 24.00 -16.98 -6.18
N ASP A 71 25.14 -16.48 -6.64
CA ASP A 71 26.15 -17.29 -7.33
C ASP A 71 26.72 -18.40 -6.43
N LYS A 72 27.06 -18.07 -5.17
CA LYS A 72 27.72 -19.02 -4.26
C LYS A 72 26.76 -20.05 -3.65
N ASN A 73 25.59 -19.61 -3.21
CA ASN A 73 24.70 -20.45 -2.40
C ASN A 73 23.61 -21.12 -3.24
N LEU A 74 23.13 -20.45 -4.29
CA LEU A 74 22.02 -20.92 -5.11
C LEU A 74 22.47 -21.43 -6.49
N ARG A 75 23.69 -21.08 -6.92
CA ARG A 75 24.24 -21.42 -8.24
C ARG A 75 23.39 -20.92 -9.41
N ILE A 76 22.59 -19.87 -9.17
CA ILE A 76 21.74 -19.23 -10.17
C ILE A 76 22.52 -18.10 -10.83
N LYS A 77 22.59 -18.10 -12.16
CA LYS A 77 23.21 -17.02 -12.93
C LYS A 77 22.20 -15.92 -13.21
N ILE A 78 22.46 -14.75 -12.65
CA ILE A 78 21.70 -13.53 -12.89
C ILE A 78 22.18 -12.87 -14.18
N SER A 79 21.24 -12.30 -14.93
CA SER A 79 21.52 -11.47 -16.12
C SER A 79 21.86 -10.04 -15.73
N ASP A 80 21.03 -9.46 -14.86
CA ASP A 80 21.20 -8.11 -14.35
C ASP A 80 20.52 -7.98 -12.98
N ILE A 81 21.03 -7.10 -12.13
CA ILE A 81 20.39 -6.71 -10.88
C ILE A 81 20.47 -5.20 -10.72
N LYS A 82 19.34 -4.59 -10.36
CA LYS A 82 19.27 -3.17 -10.08
C LYS A 82 18.58 -2.91 -8.75
N CYS A 83 19.25 -2.18 -7.87
CA CYS A 83 18.69 -1.68 -6.62
C CYS A 83 18.15 -0.26 -6.78
N TYR A 84 17.04 0.03 -6.11
CA TYR A 84 16.37 1.32 -6.05
C TYR A 84 16.13 1.66 -4.57
N SER A 85 17.13 2.24 -3.90
CA SER A 85 17.06 2.46 -2.45
C SER A 85 15.91 3.39 -2.06
N ASN A 86 15.58 4.38 -2.91
CA ASN A 86 14.44 5.29 -2.70
C ASN A 86 13.07 4.60 -2.78
N LEU A 87 12.99 3.41 -3.37
CA LEU A 87 11.78 2.60 -3.46
C LEU A 87 11.77 1.43 -2.46
N GLY A 88 12.90 1.19 -1.79
CA GLY A 88 13.10 -0.03 -1.02
C GLY A 88 12.91 -1.28 -1.87
N VAL A 89 13.34 -1.28 -3.14
CA VAL A 89 13.19 -2.44 -4.04
C VAL A 89 14.49 -2.75 -4.77
N ALA A 90 14.80 -4.04 -4.94
CA ALA A 90 15.70 -4.51 -5.99
C ALA A 90 14.96 -5.34 -7.04
N VAL A 91 15.44 -5.28 -8.28
CA VAL A 91 14.91 -6.02 -9.43
C VAL A 91 16.02 -6.92 -9.96
N ILE A 92 15.75 -8.21 -10.07
CA ILE A 92 16.66 -9.21 -10.61
C ILE A 92 16.11 -9.69 -11.95
N ARG A 93 16.92 -9.60 -13.00
CA ARG A 93 16.63 -10.25 -14.29
C ARG A 93 17.38 -11.57 -14.38
N LEU A 94 16.64 -12.64 -14.59
CA LEU A 94 17.13 -14.01 -14.71
C LEU A 94 17.26 -14.42 -16.17
N MET A 95 17.95 -15.54 -16.39
CA MET A 95 18.19 -16.09 -17.73
C MET A 95 17.11 -17.05 -18.20
N ASN A 96 16.30 -17.61 -17.28
CA ASN A 96 15.27 -18.59 -17.60
C ASN A 96 14.16 -18.65 -16.53
N GLU A 97 13.03 -19.23 -16.91
CA GLU A 97 11.83 -19.36 -16.05
C GLU A 97 12.01 -20.37 -14.89
N GLU A 98 12.92 -21.35 -15.05
CA GLU A 98 13.16 -22.36 -14.03
C GLU A 98 13.80 -21.74 -12.78
N ASP A 99 14.83 -20.91 -12.98
CA ASP A 99 15.48 -20.15 -11.92
C ASP A 99 14.52 -19.15 -11.26
N LYS A 100 13.66 -18.50 -12.07
CA LYS A 100 12.62 -17.60 -11.57
C LYS A 100 11.68 -18.33 -10.62
N LYS A 101 11.13 -19.46 -11.09
CA LYS A 101 10.23 -20.29 -10.29
C LYS A 101 10.93 -20.82 -9.05
N HIS A 102 12.18 -21.25 -9.16
CA HIS A 102 12.94 -21.75 -8.03
C HIS A 102 13.13 -20.67 -6.95
N LEU A 103 13.48 -19.44 -7.33
CA LEU A 103 13.65 -18.34 -6.39
C LEU A 103 12.35 -17.97 -5.68
N VAL A 104 11.27 -17.77 -6.44
CA VAL A 104 10.00 -17.29 -5.88
C VAL A 104 9.26 -18.39 -5.12
N SER A 105 9.24 -19.62 -5.63
CA SER A 105 8.41 -20.68 -5.07
C SER A 105 9.14 -21.54 -4.04
N ASN A 106 10.44 -21.79 -4.23
CA ASN A 106 11.17 -22.78 -3.42
C ASN A 106 12.11 -22.11 -2.41
N VAL A 107 12.91 -21.12 -2.86
CA VAL A 107 13.85 -20.42 -1.98
C VAL A 107 13.10 -19.41 -1.11
N GLN A 108 12.26 -18.57 -1.72
CA GLN A 108 11.42 -17.51 -1.13
C GLN A 108 12.16 -16.40 -0.38
N SER A 109 13.26 -16.73 0.29
CA SER A 109 14.05 -15.79 1.07
C SER A 109 15.52 -16.21 1.16
N MET A 110 16.39 -15.24 1.43
CA MET A 110 17.81 -15.50 1.60
C MET A 110 18.42 -14.56 2.63
N VAL A 111 19.20 -15.14 3.55
CA VAL A 111 20.03 -14.34 4.45
C VAL A 111 21.12 -13.66 3.61
N LEU A 112 21.05 -12.34 3.52
CA LEU A 112 21.97 -11.50 2.77
C LEU A 112 23.22 -11.19 3.61
N ASP A 113 23.01 -10.79 4.87
CA ASP A 113 24.08 -10.60 5.84
C ASP A 113 23.72 -11.18 7.20
N VAL A 114 24.56 -12.12 7.66
CA VAL A 114 24.39 -12.79 8.95
C VAL A 114 24.73 -11.86 10.10
N LYS A 115 25.69 -10.93 9.92
CA LYS A 115 26.16 -10.04 10.99
C LYS A 115 25.08 -9.03 11.39
N HIS A 116 24.33 -8.54 10.41
CA HIS A 116 23.27 -7.56 10.59
C HIS A 116 21.87 -8.20 10.59
N ASN A 117 21.79 -9.52 10.54
CA ASN A 117 20.53 -10.28 10.48
C ASN A 117 19.61 -9.80 9.33
N THR A 118 20.21 -9.47 8.20
CA THR A 118 19.50 -8.98 7.02
C THR A 118 19.02 -10.17 6.21
N ASN A 119 17.70 -10.34 6.12
CA ASN A 119 17.05 -11.31 5.25
C ASN A 119 16.33 -10.56 4.12
N ILE A 120 16.37 -11.12 2.91
CA ILE A 120 15.63 -10.60 1.77
C ILE A 120 14.59 -11.61 1.29
N LEU A 121 13.52 -11.13 0.68
CA LEU A 121 12.43 -11.95 0.14
C LEU A 121 12.44 -11.87 -1.39
N PHE A 122 12.07 -12.96 -2.06
CA PHE A 122 11.89 -13.01 -3.50
C PHE A 122 10.40 -13.10 -3.82
N VAL A 123 9.90 -12.17 -4.63
CA VAL A 123 8.50 -12.13 -5.05
C VAL A 123 8.39 -12.00 -6.56
N ASP A 124 7.34 -12.57 -7.14
CA ASP A 124 7.05 -12.45 -8.58
C ASP A 124 6.47 -11.07 -8.93
N GLU A 125 5.76 -10.48 -7.97
CA GLU A 125 4.96 -9.28 -8.18
C GLU A 125 5.15 -8.32 -7.00
N LEU A 126 5.19 -7.02 -7.31
CA LEU A 126 5.24 -5.96 -6.32
C LEU A 126 3.88 -5.29 -6.17
N ASP A 127 3.59 -4.87 -4.95
CA ASP A 127 2.57 -3.87 -4.72
C ASP A 127 3.10 -2.50 -5.17
N LEU A 128 2.36 -1.90 -6.11
CA LEU A 128 2.68 -0.61 -6.73
C LEU A 128 1.72 0.49 -6.26
N ASP A 129 0.92 0.22 -5.23
CA ASP A 129 0.08 1.21 -4.58
C ASP A 129 0.96 2.34 -4.02
N SER A 130 0.55 3.56 -4.33
CA SER A 130 1.27 4.78 -4.02
C SER A 130 0.26 5.89 -3.76
N SER A 131 0.70 6.97 -3.14
CA SER A 131 -0.19 8.08 -2.79
C SER A 131 0.28 9.41 -3.34
N ILE A 132 -0.68 10.26 -3.68
CA ILE A 132 -0.47 11.66 -4.03
C ILE A 132 -1.10 12.50 -2.94
N VAL A 133 -0.31 13.37 -2.32
CA VAL A 133 -0.78 14.32 -1.31
C VAL A 133 -0.72 15.71 -1.90
N LEU A 134 -1.86 16.40 -1.85
CA LEU A 134 -1.96 17.81 -2.20
C LEU A 134 -1.73 18.68 -0.96
N ASP A 135 -1.06 19.82 -1.17
CA ASP A 135 -0.92 20.87 -0.16
C ASP A 135 -2.29 21.29 0.37
N ARG A 136 -2.42 21.42 1.70
CA ARG A 136 -3.70 21.71 2.38
C ARG A 136 -4.32 23.07 2.05
N ASN A 137 -3.56 23.99 1.48
CA ASN A 137 -4.03 25.32 1.07
C ASN A 137 -4.82 25.25 -0.25
N ILE A 138 -5.86 24.41 -0.28
CA ILE A 138 -6.65 24.14 -1.46
C ILE A 138 -7.90 25.03 -1.45
N SER A 139 -8.01 25.94 -2.42
CA SER A 139 -9.24 26.71 -2.64
C SER A 139 -10.33 25.89 -3.35
N LYS A 140 -9.94 24.82 -4.06
CA LYS A 140 -10.82 23.88 -4.77
C LYS A 140 -10.25 22.46 -4.76
N ILE A 141 -10.96 21.53 -4.12
CA ILE A 141 -10.58 20.11 -4.08
C ILE A 141 -10.56 19.54 -5.50
N SER A 142 -9.42 18.98 -5.92
CA SER A 142 -9.29 18.27 -7.19
C SER A 142 -9.99 16.92 -7.13
N THR A 143 -10.56 16.49 -8.25
CA THR A 143 -11.15 15.14 -8.36
C THR A 143 -10.06 14.10 -8.62
N ALA A 144 -10.32 12.83 -8.30
CA ALA A 144 -9.39 11.74 -8.59
C ALA A 144 -9.01 11.69 -10.09
N ASP A 145 -9.97 11.90 -10.99
CA ASP A 145 -9.71 11.96 -12.44
C ASP A 145 -8.76 13.10 -12.83
N GLU A 146 -8.89 14.27 -12.19
CA GLU A 146 -8.00 15.41 -12.43
C GLU A 146 -6.58 15.09 -11.96
N VAL A 147 -6.45 14.49 -10.78
CA VAL A 147 -5.18 14.05 -10.19
C VAL A 147 -4.50 13.01 -11.07
N ALA A 148 -5.23 11.95 -11.44
CA ALA A 148 -4.77 10.88 -12.33
C ALA A 148 -4.28 11.45 -13.67
N ARG A 149 -5.11 12.25 -14.33
CA ARG A 149 -4.76 12.86 -15.63
C ARG A 149 -3.50 13.71 -15.54
N ARG A 150 -3.35 14.48 -14.45
CA ARG A 150 -2.19 15.35 -14.28
C ARG A 150 -0.91 14.54 -14.00
N TYR A 151 -0.99 13.53 -13.14
CA TYR A 151 0.10 12.60 -12.88
C TYR A 151 0.58 11.92 -14.17
N MET A 152 -0.36 11.34 -14.95
CA MET A 152 -0.05 10.70 -16.23
C MET A 152 0.65 11.65 -17.21
N GLN A 153 0.19 12.91 -17.27
CA GLN A 153 0.79 13.92 -18.14
C GLN A 153 2.22 14.28 -17.71
N VAL A 154 2.47 14.46 -16.41
CA VAL A 154 3.79 14.88 -15.88
C VAL A 154 4.83 13.77 -16.09
N TYR A 155 4.47 12.54 -15.74
CA TYR A 155 5.38 11.40 -15.79
C TYR A 155 5.33 10.62 -17.11
N LYS A 156 4.56 11.09 -18.10
CA LYS A 156 4.41 10.45 -19.42
C LYS A 156 4.04 8.96 -19.27
N ILE A 157 2.96 8.72 -18.53
CA ILE A 157 2.38 7.41 -18.29
C ILE A 157 1.11 7.31 -19.13
N ALA A 158 0.88 6.14 -19.73
CA ALA A 158 -0.23 5.94 -20.66
C ALA A 158 -1.56 5.84 -19.92
N ASP A 159 -1.58 5.06 -18.83
CA ASP A 159 -2.76 4.86 -18.01
C ASP A 159 -2.39 4.51 -16.57
N LEU A 160 -3.31 4.77 -15.64
CA LEU A 160 -3.25 4.28 -14.26
C LEU A 160 -4.23 3.13 -14.08
N ARG A 161 -3.87 2.15 -13.25
CA ARG A 161 -4.81 1.08 -12.90
C ARG A 161 -5.98 1.61 -12.09
N SER A 162 -5.69 2.51 -11.16
CA SER A 162 -6.69 3.14 -10.28
C SER A 162 -6.16 4.46 -9.75
N CYS A 163 -7.07 5.38 -9.47
CA CYS A 163 -6.81 6.56 -8.66
C CYS A 163 -8.10 6.91 -7.92
N GLN A 164 -8.03 7.04 -6.60
CA GLN A 164 -9.18 7.32 -5.76
C GLN A 164 -8.77 8.20 -4.58
N GLN A 165 -9.69 9.04 -4.14
CA GLN A 165 -9.52 9.77 -2.89
C GLN A 165 -9.63 8.78 -1.73
N ILE A 166 -8.67 8.78 -0.80
CA ILE A 166 -8.63 7.81 0.31
C ILE A 166 -9.86 7.95 1.19
N SER A 167 -10.22 9.19 1.54
CA SER A 167 -11.34 9.45 2.42
C SER A 167 -11.87 10.88 2.25
N VAL A 168 -13.14 11.07 2.57
CA VAL A 168 -13.77 12.40 2.70
C VAL A 168 -13.13 13.22 3.82
N GLN A 169 -12.60 12.58 4.87
CA GLN A 169 -11.89 13.29 5.96
C GLN A 169 -10.49 13.77 5.55
N CYS A 170 -9.87 13.11 4.56
CA CYS A 170 -8.56 13.47 4.01
C CYS A 170 -8.68 13.76 2.50
N PRO A 171 -9.38 14.84 2.11
CA PRO A 171 -9.72 15.09 0.71
C PRO A 171 -8.53 15.48 -0.17
N ASN A 172 -7.38 15.72 0.44
CA ASN A 172 -6.13 16.06 -0.23
C ASN A 172 -5.25 14.83 -0.51
N ILE A 173 -5.67 13.62 -0.12
CA ILE A 173 -4.87 12.39 -0.28
C ILE A 173 -5.56 11.43 -1.25
N PHE A 174 -4.81 11.01 -2.27
CA PHE A 174 -5.27 10.14 -3.33
C PHE A 174 -4.38 8.89 -3.38
N LEU A 175 -4.99 7.71 -3.27
CA LEU A 175 -4.32 6.45 -3.52
C LEU A 175 -4.40 6.14 -5.01
N PHE A 176 -3.31 5.71 -5.61
CA PHE A 176 -3.25 5.30 -7.00
C PHE A 176 -2.36 4.08 -7.17
N SER A 177 -2.63 3.32 -8.24
CA SER A 177 -1.91 2.09 -8.55
C SER A 177 -1.41 2.14 -9.98
N LEU A 178 -0.17 1.69 -10.19
CA LEU A 178 0.49 1.69 -11.49
C LEU A 178 0.39 0.33 -12.18
N ASN A 179 0.62 0.32 -13.48
CA ASN A 179 0.59 -0.91 -14.26
C ASN A 179 1.94 -1.61 -14.25
N THR A 180 3.03 -0.87 -14.16
CA THR A 180 4.39 -1.43 -14.23
C THR A 180 5.34 -0.76 -13.24
N PHE A 181 6.40 -1.49 -12.86
CA PHE A 181 7.46 -0.95 -12.03
C PHE A 181 8.21 0.20 -12.73
N ASP A 182 8.39 0.13 -14.06
CA ASP A 182 9.04 1.19 -14.83
C ASP A 182 8.31 2.53 -14.71
N GLU A 183 6.98 2.52 -14.62
CA GLU A 183 6.19 3.73 -14.38
C GLU A 183 6.44 4.31 -12.99
N LEU A 184 6.63 3.45 -11.98
CA LEU A 184 6.97 3.86 -10.60
C LEU A 184 8.32 4.59 -10.57
N VAL A 185 9.31 4.04 -11.29
CA VAL A 185 10.68 4.61 -11.36
C VAL A 185 10.69 6.04 -11.94
N LYS A 186 9.73 6.40 -12.81
CA LYS A 186 9.66 7.74 -13.41
C LYS A 186 9.42 8.85 -12.37
N ALA A 187 8.70 8.55 -11.29
CA ALA A 187 8.36 9.52 -10.25
C ALA A 187 9.45 9.65 -9.17
N VAL A 188 10.32 8.64 -9.00
CA VAL A 188 11.32 8.57 -7.91
C VAL A 188 12.22 9.81 -7.84
N LYS A 189 12.67 10.32 -8.98
CA LYS A 189 13.64 11.44 -9.01
C LYS A 189 12.99 12.80 -8.79
N ASN A 190 11.72 12.95 -9.14
CA ASN A 190 10.98 14.20 -9.07
C ASN A 190 9.56 13.89 -8.61
N PRO A 191 9.36 13.58 -7.32
CA PRO A 191 8.04 13.20 -6.79
C PRO A 191 7.05 14.37 -6.77
N ASP A 192 7.54 15.59 -6.97
CA ASP A 192 6.76 16.80 -6.84
C ASP A 192 6.24 17.32 -8.18
N PHE A 193 4.97 17.74 -8.20
CA PHE A 193 4.35 18.36 -9.37
C PHE A 193 3.22 19.33 -8.98
N LYS A 194 2.61 19.96 -10.00
CA LYS A 194 1.51 20.92 -9.79
C LYS A 194 0.22 20.47 -10.47
N ILE A 195 -0.89 20.66 -9.78
CA ILE A 195 -2.26 20.53 -10.29
C ILE A 195 -2.94 21.89 -10.18
N GLY A 196 -3.08 22.56 -11.32
CA GLY A 196 -3.44 23.99 -11.32
C GLY A 196 -2.41 24.82 -10.54
N SER A 197 -2.85 25.49 -9.49
CA SER A 197 -1.99 26.25 -8.57
C SER A 197 -1.51 25.45 -7.35
N THR A 198 -2.02 24.24 -7.14
CA THR A 198 -1.74 23.43 -5.94
C THR A 198 -0.53 22.54 -6.16
N PHE A 199 0.35 22.46 -5.16
CA PHE A 199 1.48 21.55 -5.16
C PHE A 199 1.03 20.15 -4.74
N ALA A 200 1.64 19.15 -5.34
CA ALA A 200 1.36 17.75 -5.12
C ALA A 200 2.68 16.99 -4.96
N THR A 201 2.75 16.12 -3.96
CA THR A 201 3.90 15.24 -3.73
C THR A 201 3.47 13.79 -3.83
N VAL A 202 4.25 13.00 -4.56
CA VAL A 202 4.06 11.56 -4.73
C VAL A 202 4.85 10.81 -3.66
N TYR A 203 4.17 9.93 -2.95
CA TYR A 203 4.74 9.00 -1.98
C TYR A 203 4.60 7.58 -2.53
N LEU A 204 5.72 7.05 -3.01
CA LEU A 204 5.79 5.77 -3.70
C LEU A 204 5.84 4.64 -2.67
N ARG A 205 5.02 3.58 -2.86
CA ARG A 205 4.92 2.43 -1.95
C ARG A 205 4.70 2.81 -0.48
N ALA A 206 3.99 3.91 -0.22
CA ALA A 206 3.68 4.36 1.13
C ALA A 206 2.58 3.49 1.74
N ASP A 207 2.86 2.90 2.89
CA ASP A 207 1.87 2.18 3.70
C ASP A 207 1.03 3.16 4.51
N CYS A 208 -0.05 2.66 5.12
CA CYS A 208 -0.95 3.50 5.91
C CYS A 208 -0.25 4.19 7.12
N SER A 209 0.86 3.63 7.62
CA SER A 209 1.61 4.19 8.75
C SER A 209 2.27 5.52 8.40
N TYR A 210 2.62 5.72 7.12
CA TYR A 210 3.20 6.95 6.60
C TYR A 210 2.28 8.18 6.77
N PHE A 211 0.96 7.99 6.82
CA PHE A 211 0.00 9.09 6.95
C PHE A 211 -0.18 9.58 8.39
N GLU A 212 0.31 8.84 9.38
CA GLU A 212 0.27 9.27 10.79
C GLU A 212 1.24 10.42 11.07
N ASP A 213 2.35 10.49 10.31
CA ASP A 213 3.40 11.50 10.43
C ASP A 213 3.19 12.73 9.53
N LEU A 214 2.15 12.74 8.69
CA LEU A 214 1.82 13.92 7.92
C LEU A 214 1.25 14.99 8.85
N PRO A 215 1.72 16.25 8.77
CA PRO A 215 1.24 17.31 9.65
C PRO A 215 -0.29 17.40 9.57
N PRO A 216 -1.00 17.50 10.72
CA PRO A 216 -2.46 17.37 10.83
C PRO A 216 -3.22 18.53 10.22
#